data_AF-A0AAW1X113-F1
#
_entry.id   AF-A0AAW1X113-F1
#
_cell.length_a   1.000
_cell.length_b   1.000
_cell.length_c   1.000
_cell.angle_alpha   90.00
_cell.angle_beta   90.00
_cell.angle_gamma   90.00
#
_symmetry.space_group_name_H-M   'P 1'
#
loop_
_entity.id
_entity.type
_entity.pdbx_description
1 polymer ?
#
loop_
_entity_poly.entity_id
_entity_poly.type
_entity_poly.pdbx_seq_one_letter_code
_entity_poly.pdbx_strand_id
1 'polypeptide(L)'
;MVKAVVGEETRLKLAEGRLEQSSAPAQVGLVIGKLSSTLDRGFVFDLLPTPPNDAGAPPCSLIEPTKDDKRKGPKPKSQPSDSQSLSIDKDWVAEHARQVSRMLVGGMKVVGIYIWISDRAFKNSNIVLCQTVTGVAKAAPLSESGWDERLLIHICYSPRRWTCRNCMVTSNITSSSLRPCDFKMGRVLTSLQGFRCMYNFDIRLPISHQNSSNVQTMSEALRHGISNHAKYLKNAKAMLDGHLVVNNDLCTSDGLHEVELLLPFLEDTEACSQKDTVGVLAFSGSVCSFAYLNLREPISQAVTDIKGDIITSLQSRLDIICDEADGETGPTDTGIREARDDAGSQEIGDVISSEIPVSQIVLQSLRKTCRLSLPRRVFIPWLSGTFVCDYLQPFETFEVLNDRCVELLSMEVPTDASKILEPEREAPSVETKSFWDVAAPPSSASTFYLEKSGLDTSRRESSRKSRDNSDVKITSNFIAAVIFLFLAIIVGYILVFLKS
;
A
#
# COMPACT_ATOMS: atom_id res chain seq x y z
N MET A 1 -24.46 0.73 11.89
CA MET A 1 -24.24 -0.41 12.81
C MET A 1 -24.61 -1.70 12.12
N VAL A 2 -23.74 -2.72 12.16
CA VAL A 2 -24.01 -4.01 11.49
C VAL A 2 -24.96 -4.84 12.36
N LYS A 3 -26.14 -5.21 11.83
CA LYS A 3 -27.10 -6.03 12.59
C LYS A 3 -26.73 -7.50 12.67
N ALA A 4 -26.22 -8.07 11.57
CA ALA A 4 -25.93 -9.50 11.48
C ALA A 4 -24.60 -9.77 10.77
N VAL A 5 -23.86 -10.76 11.26
CA VAL A 5 -22.59 -11.22 10.72
C VAL A 5 -22.72 -12.65 10.24
N VAL A 6 -22.26 -12.90 9.02
CA VAL A 6 -22.16 -14.23 8.42
C VAL A 6 -20.68 -14.55 8.22
N GLY A 7 -20.20 -15.60 8.87
CA GLY A 7 -18.85 -16.09 8.67
C GLY A 7 -18.78 -17.27 7.71
N GLU A 8 -17.70 -17.36 6.95
CA GLU A 8 -17.42 -18.47 6.04
C GLU A 8 -17.26 -19.77 6.83
N GLU A 9 -18.27 -20.63 6.74
CA GLU A 9 -18.40 -21.83 7.59
C GLU A 9 -17.19 -22.76 7.46
N THR A 10 -16.69 -22.95 6.24
CA THR A 10 -15.58 -23.87 5.98
C THR A 10 -14.31 -23.40 6.67
N ARG A 11 -13.97 -22.11 6.53
CA ARG A 11 -12.77 -21.49 7.11
C ARG A 11 -12.85 -21.40 8.63
N LEU A 12 -14.00 -20.99 9.16
CA LEU A 12 -14.18 -20.82 10.60
C LEU A 12 -14.15 -22.17 11.33
N LYS A 13 -14.70 -23.24 10.76
CA LYS A 13 -14.57 -24.59 11.33
C LYS A 13 -13.14 -25.12 11.28
N LEU A 14 -12.37 -24.81 10.24
CA LEU A 14 -10.95 -25.15 10.18
C LEU A 14 -10.16 -24.40 11.27
N ALA A 15 -10.42 -23.11 11.45
CA ALA A 15 -9.84 -22.34 12.56
C ALA A 15 -10.25 -22.91 13.92
N GLU A 16 -11.52 -23.32 14.07
CA GLU A 16 -12.06 -23.95 15.27
C GLU A 16 -11.30 -25.24 15.64
N GLY A 17 -11.06 -26.11 14.66
CA GLY A 17 -10.32 -27.36 14.85
C GLY A 17 -8.83 -27.14 15.17
N ARG A 18 -8.19 -26.14 14.53
CA ARG A 18 -6.80 -25.76 14.87
C ARG A 18 -6.69 -25.27 16.33
N LEU A 19 -7.65 -24.47 16.78
CA LEU A 19 -7.71 -23.98 18.15
C LEU A 19 -7.94 -25.10 19.17
N GLU A 20 -8.69 -26.13 18.81
CA GLU A 20 -8.89 -27.32 19.66
C GLU A 20 -7.64 -28.16 19.83
N GLN A 21 -6.89 -28.34 18.74
CA GLN A 21 -5.64 -29.11 18.75
C GLN A 21 -4.51 -28.33 19.41
N SER A 22 -4.61 -27.00 19.46
CA SER A 22 -3.66 -26.14 20.15
C SER A 22 -3.72 -26.33 21.66
N SER A 23 -2.56 -26.50 22.30
CA SER A 23 -2.44 -26.48 23.76
C SER A 23 -2.48 -25.07 24.35
N ALA A 24 -2.63 -24.03 23.52
CA ALA A 24 -2.58 -22.64 23.97
C ALA A 24 -3.85 -22.26 24.77
N PRO A 25 -3.70 -21.73 26.00
CA PRO A 25 -4.84 -21.35 26.85
C PRO A 25 -5.57 -20.07 26.37
N ALA A 26 -4.90 -19.27 25.52
CA ALA A 26 -5.44 -18.09 24.87
C ALA A 26 -4.82 -17.89 23.48
N GLN A 27 -5.60 -17.35 22.53
CA GLN A 27 -5.08 -16.88 21.24
C GLN A 27 -5.89 -15.68 20.74
N VAL A 28 -5.18 -14.62 20.30
CA VAL A 28 -5.75 -13.43 19.65
C VAL A 28 -5.35 -13.41 18.17
N GLY A 29 -6.21 -12.84 17.33
CA GLY A 29 -5.90 -12.63 15.93
C GLY A 29 -6.88 -11.69 15.25
N LEU A 30 -6.74 -11.53 13.94
CA LEU A 30 -7.50 -10.63 13.11
C LEU A 30 -8.72 -11.31 12.48
N VAL A 31 -9.77 -10.54 12.27
CA VAL A 31 -10.96 -10.95 11.50
C VAL A 31 -10.90 -10.29 10.14
N ILE A 32 -10.77 -11.08 9.08
CA ILE A 32 -10.74 -10.59 7.71
C ILE A 32 -12.13 -10.72 7.10
N GLY A 33 -12.60 -9.66 6.48
CA GLY A 33 -13.99 -9.60 6.04
C GLY A 33 -14.36 -8.31 5.32
N LYS A 34 -15.67 -8.10 5.20
CA LYS A 34 -16.28 -6.87 4.70
C LYS A 34 -17.46 -6.48 5.56
N LEU A 35 -17.55 -5.22 5.95
CA LEU A 35 -18.76 -4.66 6.56
C LEU A 35 -19.53 -3.90 5.47
N SER A 36 -20.72 -4.39 5.15
CA SER A 36 -21.57 -3.82 4.11
C SER A 36 -22.63 -2.92 4.74
N SER A 37 -22.51 -1.62 4.47
CA SER A 37 -23.50 -0.62 4.91
C SER A 37 -24.82 -0.74 4.16
N THR A 38 -24.78 -1.15 2.89
CA THR A 38 -25.95 -1.33 2.03
C THR A 38 -26.80 -2.52 2.47
N LEU A 39 -26.17 -3.60 2.93
CA LEU A 39 -26.84 -4.82 3.37
C LEU A 39 -27.09 -4.88 4.88
N ASP A 40 -26.54 -3.93 5.65
CA ASP A 40 -26.55 -3.92 7.12
C ASP A 40 -26.00 -5.25 7.69
N ARG A 41 -24.93 -5.75 7.05
CA ARG A 41 -24.36 -7.08 7.30
C ARG A 41 -22.85 -7.07 7.26
N GLY A 42 -22.26 -7.88 8.13
CA GLY A 42 -20.84 -8.21 8.10
C GLY A 42 -20.62 -9.58 7.49
N PHE A 43 -19.56 -9.70 6.71
CA PHE A 43 -19.12 -10.93 6.08
C PHE A 43 -17.71 -11.23 6.59
N VAL A 44 -17.51 -12.39 7.20
CA VAL A 44 -16.19 -12.83 7.69
C VAL A 44 -15.67 -13.90 6.75
N PHE A 45 -14.51 -13.66 6.17
CA PHE A 45 -13.85 -14.53 5.19
C PHE A 45 -12.86 -15.47 5.85
N ASP A 46 -12.06 -14.98 6.79
CA ASP A 46 -11.07 -15.80 7.52
C ASP A 46 -10.71 -15.23 8.89
N LEU A 47 -10.04 -16.06 9.69
CA LEU A 47 -9.46 -15.71 10.99
C LEU A 47 -7.94 -15.94 10.95
N LEU A 48 -7.18 -14.86 11.13
CA LEU A 48 -5.72 -14.88 11.04
C LEU A 48 -5.10 -14.77 12.45
N PRO A 49 -4.46 -15.82 13.00
CA PRO A 49 -3.79 -15.72 14.29
C PRO A 49 -2.68 -14.68 14.23
N THR A 50 -2.54 -13.87 15.28
CA THR A 50 -1.39 -12.97 15.38
C THR A 50 -0.13 -13.80 15.60
N PRO A 51 0.95 -13.60 14.80
CA PRO A 51 2.19 -14.33 14.96
C PRO A 51 2.86 -14.00 16.32
N PRO A 52 3.78 -14.86 16.79
CA PRO A 52 4.64 -14.51 17.92
C PRO A 52 5.36 -13.18 17.68
N ASN A 53 5.69 -12.46 18.74
CA ASN A 53 6.49 -11.24 18.61
C ASN A 53 7.95 -11.55 18.28
N ASP A 54 8.76 -10.51 18.05
CA ASP A 54 10.19 -10.64 17.73
C ASP A 54 11.00 -11.43 18.76
N ALA A 55 10.52 -11.49 20.01
CA ALA A 55 11.12 -12.28 21.09
C ALA A 55 10.62 -13.74 21.12
N GLY A 56 9.80 -14.15 20.17
CA GLY A 56 9.14 -15.46 20.11
C GLY A 56 8.02 -15.65 21.15
N ALA A 57 7.58 -14.59 21.83
CA ALA A 57 6.54 -14.66 22.85
C ALA A 57 5.14 -14.59 22.22
N PRO A 58 4.12 -15.24 22.81
CA PRO A 58 2.77 -15.20 22.30
C PRO A 58 2.15 -13.80 22.47
N PRO A 59 1.29 -13.35 21.53
CA PRO A 59 0.68 -12.02 21.56
C PRO A 59 -0.36 -11.83 22.68
N CYS A 60 -0.81 -12.92 23.31
CA CYS A 60 -1.70 -12.87 24.46
C CYS A 60 -1.46 -14.03 25.43
N SER A 61 -1.78 -13.82 26.70
CA SER A 61 -1.68 -14.84 27.75
C SER A 61 -2.76 -14.63 28.81
N LEU A 62 -3.09 -15.69 29.55
CA LEU A 62 -3.94 -15.57 30.74
C LEU A 62 -3.07 -15.25 31.95
N ILE A 63 -3.47 -14.24 32.72
CA ILE A 63 -2.87 -13.87 33.99
C ILE A 63 -3.65 -14.59 35.08
N GLU A 64 -2.95 -15.39 35.87
CA GLU A 64 -3.46 -15.92 37.13
C GLU A 64 -3.11 -14.95 38.27
N PRO A 65 -4.01 -14.73 39.25
CA PRO A 65 -3.69 -13.91 40.40
C PRO A 65 -2.59 -14.60 41.22
N THR A 66 -1.42 -13.97 41.33
CA THR A 66 -0.32 -14.45 42.18
C THR A 66 -0.79 -14.54 43.63
N LYS A 67 -0.67 -15.72 44.25
CA LYS A 67 -0.73 -15.86 45.71
C LYS A 67 0.55 -15.23 46.27
N ASP A 68 0.45 -14.02 46.83
CA ASP A 68 1.56 -13.41 47.55
C ASP A 68 2.00 -14.29 48.73
N ASP A 69 3.22 -14.80 48.65
CA ASP A 69 3.93 -15.49 49.71
C ASP A 69 4.38 -14.46 50.78
N LYS A 70 3.46 -13.98 51.61
CA LYS A 70 3.77 -13.23 52.85
C LYS A 70 2.57 -13.13 53.79
N ARG A 71 2.37 -14.15 54.65
CA ARG A 71 2.19 -14.04 56.12
C ARG A 71 1.64 -15.34 56.72
N LYS A 72 2.41 -15.92 57.65
CA LYS A 72 1.96 -16.95 58.58
C LYS A 72 0.79 -16.41 59.43
N GLY A 73 -0.38 -17.05 59.30
CA GLY A 73 -1.55 -16.88 60.15
C GLY A 73 -2.58 -17.99 59.86
N PRO A 74 -3.29 -18.54 60.87
CA PRO A 74 -4.05 -19.78 60.68
C PRO A 74 -5.38 -19.55 59.93
N LYS A 75 -5.54 -20.28 58.82
CA LYS A 75 -6.75 -20.56 57.99
C LYS A 75 -7.95 -19.59 58.07
N PRO A 76 -8.37 -19.10 56.91
CA PRO A 76 -9.75 -19.22 56.46
C PRO A 76 -9.87 -20.17 55.26
N LYS A 77 -11.08 -20.67 55.03
CA LYS A 77 -11.45 -21.63 53.98
C LYS A 77 -10.92 -21.20 52.60
N SER A 78 -10.29 -22.13 51.89
CA SER A 78 -9.83 -21.97 50.52
C SER A 78 -11.03 -21.73 49.58
N GLN A 79 -11.30 -20.47 49.25
CA GLN A 79 -11.91 -20.14 47.96
C GLN A 79 -10.82 -20.27 46.89
N PRO A 80 -11.10 -20.87 45.72
CA PRO A 80 -10.19 -20.77 44.60
C PRO A 80 -10.10 -19.29 44.19
N SER A 81 -8.88 -18.80 44.01
CA SER A 81 -8.61 -17.46 43.48
C SER A 81 -9.07 -17.43 42.01
N ASP A 82 -10.33 -17.02 41.81
CA ASP A 82 -11.14 -17.22 40.59
C ASP A 82 -10.99 -16.15 39.49
N SER A 83 -9.98 -15.27 39.55
CA SER A 83 -9.87 -14.12 38.64
C SER A 83 -8.81 -14.31 37.54
N GLN A 84 -9.06 -15.20 36.57
CA GLN A 84 -8.28 -15.21 35.33
C GLN A 84 -8.59 -13.95 34.52
N SER A 85 -7.57 -13.16 34.19
CA SER A 85 -7.65 -11.99 33.30
C SER A 85 -6.75 -12.18 32.08
N LEU A 86 -6.96 -11.40 31.02
CA LEU A 86 -6.23 -11.51 29.76
C LEU A 86 -5.22 -10.36 29.63
N SER A 87 -3.97 -10.68 29.32
CA SER A 87 -3.01 -9.73 28.75
C SER A 87 -2.95 -9.91 27.24
N ILE A 88 -2.94 -8.78 26.51
CA ILE A 88 -2.73 -8.73 25.07
C ILE A 88 -1.65 -7.67 24.80
N ASP A 89 -0.67 -8.01 23.97
CA ASP A 89 0.22 -7.05 23.34
C ASP A 89 -0.56 -6.31 22.24
N LYS A 90 -1.06 -5.12 22.59
CA LYS A 90 -1.97 -4.35 21.73
C LYS A 90 -1.24 -3.79 20.53
N ASP A 91 0.00 -3.37 20.73
CA ASP A 91 0.80 -2.72 19.70
C ASP A 91 1.25 -3.77 18.68
N TRP A 92 1.61 -4.98 19.12
CA TRP A 92 1.90 -6.09 18.21
C TRP A 92 0.68 -6.54 17.39
N VAL A 93 -0.51 -6.64 18.00
CA VAL A 93 -1.75 -6.96 17.26
C VAL A 93 -2.13 -5.85 16.28
N ALA A 94 -1.89 -4.58 16.65
CA ALA A 94 -2.10 -3.44 15.77
C ALA A 94 -1.10 -3.43 14.60
N GLU A 95 0.16 -3.78 14.84
CA GLU A 95 1.18 -3.91 13.80
C GLU A 95 0.83 -5.03 12.81
N HIS A 96 0.43 -6.19 13.31
CA HIS A 96 -0.09 -7.27 12.48
C HIS A 96 -1.28 -6.80 11.61
N ALA A 97 -2.22 -6.04 12.19
CA ALA A 97 -3.33 -5.46 11.44
C ALA A 97 -2.88 -4.47 10.36
N ARG A 98 -1.89 -3.63 10.66
CA ARG A 98 -1.31 -2.67 9.71
C ARG A 98 -0.73 -3.41 8.51
N GLN A 99 0.13 -4.42 8.74
CA GLN A 99 0.77 -5.19 7.68
C GLN A 99 -0.25 -5.97 6.84
N VAL A 100 -1.16 -6.71 7.48
CA VAL A 100 -2.20 -7.46 6.77
C VAL A 100 -3.11 -6.52 5.98
N SER A 101 -3.42 -5.32 6.49
CA SER A 101 -4.26 -4.37 5.76
C SER A 101 -3.66 -3.94 4.42
N ARG A 102 -2.32 -3.91 4.30
CA ARG A 102 -1.60 -3.65 3.04
C ARG A 102 -1.71 -4.82 2.06
N MET A 103 -1.82 -6.04 2.59
CA MET A 103 -1.92 -7.27 1.81
C MET A 103 -3.33 -7.57 1.29
N LEU A 104 -4.34 -6.83 1.73
CA LEU A 104 -5.73 -7.03 1.30
C LEU A 104 -6.07 -6.17 0.09
N VAL A 105 -6.84 -6.75 -0.84
CA VAL A 105 -7.33 -6.05 -2.01
C VAL A 105 -8.70 -5.39 -1.77
N GLY A 106 -9.27 -4.74 -2.79
CA GLY A 106 -10.56 -4.06 -2.73
C GLY A 106 -11.69 -4.96 -2.21
N GLY A 107 -12.54 -4.43 -1.35
CA GLY A 107 -13.67 -5.17 -0.76
C GLY A 107 -13.29 -6.13 0.37
N MET A 108 -12.01 -6.30 0.68
CA MET A 108 -11.53 -7.08 1.83
C MET A 108 -10.81 -6.16 2.81
N LYS A 109 -11.10 -6.30 4.11
CA LYS A 109 -10.52 -5.47 5.17
C LYS A 109 -10.31 -6.25 6.46
N VAL A 110 -9.44 -5.72 7.33
CA VAL A 110 -9.38 -6.10 8.74
C VAL A 110 -10.59 -5.47 9.44
N VAL A 111 -11.64 -6.27 9.65
CA VAL A 111 -12.91 -5.77 10.20
C VAL A 111 -12.98 -5.88 11.72
N GLY A 112 -11.99 -6.50 12.37
CA GLY A 112 -12.00 -6.69 13.81
C GLY A 112 -10.94 -7.67 14.31
N ILE A 113 -11.14 -8.16 15.54
CA ILE A 113 -10.29 -9.19 16.16
C ILE A 113 -11.12 -10.40 16.57
N TYR A 114 -10.48 -11.56 16.64
CA TYR A 114 -11.02 -12.72 17.34
C TYR A 114 -10.19 -13.05 18.57
N ILE A 115 -10.83 -13.70 19.54
CA ILE A 115 -10.21 -14.16 20.77
C ILE A 115 -10.70 -15.56 21.13
N TRP A 116 -9.76 -16.46 21.38
CA TRP A 116 -9.98 -17.80 21.88
C TRP A 116 -9.64 -17.83 23.38
N ILE A 117 -10.65 -17.87 24.25
CA ILE A 117 -10.50 -17.90 25.72
C ILE A 117 -11.76 -18.46 26.40
N SER A 118 -11.70 -18.80 27.69
CA SER A 118 -12.87 -19.19 28.48
C SER A 118 -13.88 -18.04 28.65
N ASP A 119 -15.15 -18.37 28.87
CA ASP A 119 -16.22 -17.38 29.13
C ASP A 119 -15.92 -16.51 30.36
N ARG A 120 -15.23 -17.08 31.37
CA ARG A 120 -14.81 -16.37 32.58
C ARG A 120 -13.76 -15.31 32.28
N ALA A 121 -12.68 -15.70 31.58
CA ALA A 121 -11.60 -14.78 31.21
C ALA A 121 -12.12 -13.66 30.30
N PHE A 122 -13.03 -13.97 29.37
CA PHE A 122 -13.62 -12.98 28.47
C PHE A 122 -14.40 -11.90 29.22
N LYS A 123 -15.24 -12.28 30.18
CA LYS A 123 -16.02 -11.34 31.00
C LYS A 123 -15.14 -10.39 31.81
N ASN A 124 -13.99 -10.86 32.28
CA ASN A 124 -13.05 -10.07 33.08
C ASN A 124 -12.15 -9.14 32.23
N SER A 125 -12.16 -9.27 30.91
CA SER A 125 -11.15 -8.64 30.03
C SER A 125 -11.73 -7.62 29.04
N ASN A 126 -12.95 -7.14 29.28
CA ASN A 126 -13.67 -6.24 28.37
C ASN A 126 -12.86 -4.99 27.97
N ILE A 127 -12.21 -4.33 28.93
CA ILE A 127 -11.43 -3.11 28.68
C ILE A 127 -10.23 -3.40 27.77
N VAL A 128 -9.47 -4.46 28.07
CA VAL A 128 -8.29 -4.86 27.27
C VAL A 128 -8.72 -5.18 25.84
N LEU A 129 -9.81 -5.93 25.66
CA LEU A 129 -10.35 -6.28 24.35
C LEU A 129 -10.78 -5.03 23.56
N CYS A 130 -11.49 -4.09 24.18
CA CYS A 130 -11.87 -2.84 23.54
C CYS A 130 -10.63 -2.03 23.12
N GLN A 131 -9.61 -1.96 23.97
CA GLN A 131 -8.36 -1.25 23.67
C GLN A 131 -7.61 -1.89 22.51
N THR A 132 -7.53 -3.23 22.45
CA THR A 132 -6.95 -3.94 21.31
C THR A 132 -7.72 -3.68 20.02
N VAL A 133 -9.06 -3.73 20.07
CA VAL A 133 -9.90 -3.41 18.91
C VAL A 133 -9.67 -1.98 18.42
N THR A 134 -9.56 -1.01 19.33
CA THR A 134 -9.24 0.39 18.99
C THR A 134 -7.85 0.53 18.37
N GLY A 135 -6.84 -0.19 18.88
CA GLY A 135 -5.50 -0.22 18.29
C GLY A 135 -5.55 -0.73 16.84
N VAL A 136 -6.20 -1.87 16.62
CA VAL A 136 -6.43 -2.44 15.29
C VAL A 136 -7.21 -1.48 14.38
N ALA A 137 -8.22 -0.79 14.90
CA ALA A 137 -9.00 0.16 14.11
C ALA A 137 -8.18 1.35 13.62
N LYS A 138 -7.23 1.83 14.45
CA LYS A 138 -6.31 2.91 14.09
C LYS A 138 -5.26 2.46 13.09
N ALA A 139 -4.72 1.25 13.28
CA ALA A 139 -3.68 0.68 12.41
C ALA A 139 -4.23 0.23 11.04
N ALA A 140 -5.48 -0.23 11.00
CA ALA A 140 -6.19 -0.62 9.79
C ALA A 140 -7.55 0.10 9.70
N PRO A 141 -7.57 1.36 9.20
CA PRO A 141 -8.80 2.11 9.00
C PRO A 141 -9.70 1.45 7.94
N LEU A 142 -10.98 1.30 8.27
CA LEU A 142 -12.03 1.13 7.26
C LEU A 142 -12.29 2.55 6.70
N SER A 143 -12.39 2.68 5.37
CA SER A 143 -12.57 3.94 4.60
C SER A 143 -13.41 5.04 5.28
N GLU A 144 -13.26 6.30 4.84
CA GLU A 144 -13.96 7.53 5.29
C GLU A 144 -15.50 7.42 5.43
N SER A 145 -16.13 6.34 5.00
CA SER A 145 -17.54 6.03 5.23
C SER A 145 -17.81 5.71 6.71
N GLY A 146 -17.73 6.71 7.60
CA GLY A 146 -18.46 6.93 8.86
C GLY A 146 -18.72 5.78 9.85
N TRP A 147 -18.10 4.61 9.69
CA TRP A 147 -18.34 3.42 10.50
C TRP A 147 -17.09 3.15 11.33
N ASP A 148 -17.03 3.82 12.48
CA ASP A 148 -16.09 3.54 13.57
C ASP A 148 -16.52 2.28 14.33
N GLU A 149 -16.91 1.22 13.63
CA GLU A 149 -17.28 -0.06 14.24
C GLU A 149 -16.30 -1.14 13.80
N ARG A 150 -16.00 -2.05 14.73
CA ARG A 150 -15.18 -3.23 14.51
C ARG A 150 -15.83 -4.45 15.17
N LEU A 151 -15.56 -5.63 14.62
CA LEU A 151 -16.05 -6.89 15.16
C LEU A 151 -15.12 -7.41 16.25
N LEU A 152 -15.71 -8.02 17.27
CA LEU A 152 -15.02 -8.85 18.25
C LEU A 152 -15.69 -10.22 18.25
N ILE A 153 -14.99 -11.23 17.73
CA ILE A 153 -15.46 -12.62 17.72
C ILE A 153 -14.83 -13.34 18.92
N HIS A 154 -15.65 -13.80 19.85
CA HIS A 154 -15.21 -14.63 20.95
C HIS A 154 -15.55 -16.10 20.67
N ILE A 155 -14.51 -16.91 20.63
CA ILE A 155 -14.58 -18.36 20.50
C ILE A 155 -14.29 -18.95 21.87
N CYS A 156 -15.35 -19.38 22.55
CA CYS A 156 -15.27 -19.93 23.90
C CYS A 156 -15.02 -21.44 23.85
N TYR A 157 -14.11 -21.96 24.68
CA TYR A 157 -13.90 -23.41 24.84
C TYR A 157 -14.66 -24.04 26.01
N SER A 158 -15.27 -23.24 26.91
CA SER A 158 -15.96 -23.76 28.11
C SER A 158 -17.15 -22.87 28.52
N PRO A 159 -18.37 -23.14 28.03
CA PRO A 159 -18.75 -24.16 27.04
C PRO A 159 -18.37 -23.73 25.61
N ARG A 160 -18.33 -24.69 24.67
CA ARG A 160 -18.02 -24.41 23.26
C ARG A 160 -19.07 -23.49 22.64
N ARG A 161 -18.71 -22.26 22.29
CA ARG A 161 -19.65 -21.28 21.73
C ARG A 161 -18.94 -20.16 20.98
N TRP A 162 -19.54 -19.75 19.87
CA TRP A 162 -19.19 -18.53 19.15
C TRP A 162 -20.10 -17.38 19.56
N THR A 163 -19.52 -16.22 19.84
CA THR A 163 -20.27 -14.98 20.01
C THR A 163 -19.61 -13.85 19.26
N CYS A 164 -20.41 -12.94 18.73
CA CYS A 164 -19.94 -11.73 18.05
C CYS A 164 -20.41 -10.50 18.82
N ARG A 165 -19.54 -9.51 18.92
CA ARG A 165 -19.88 -8.18 19.40
C ARG A 165 -19.39 -7.10 18.44
N ASN A 166 -20.19 -6.06 18.26
CA ASN A 166 -19.76 -4.82 17.63
C ASN A 166 -19.10 -3.94 18.69
N CYS A 167 -17.89 -3.48 18.41
CA CYS A 167 -17.17 -2.51 19.21
C CYS A 167 -17.21 -1.16 18.51
N MET A 168 -17.77 -0.15 19.17
CA MET A 168 -17.69 1.22 18.68
C MET A 168 -16.34 1.83 19.10
N VAL A 169 -15.57 2.27 18.11
CA VAL A 169 -14.25 2.87 18.25
C VAL A 169 -14.45 4.36 18.54
N THR A 170 -14.67 4.69 19.82
CA THR A 170 -14.69 6.09 20.27
C THR A 170 -13.42 6.40 21.07
N SER A 171 -13.15 7.70 21.25
CA SER A 171 -12.04 8.17 22.10
C SER A 171 -12.17 7.76 23.57
N ASN A 172 -13.37 7.43 24.05
CA ASN A 172 -13.63 7.06 25.44
C ASN A 172 -14.16 5.62 25.54
N ILE A 173 -13.26 4.67 25.77
CA ILE A 173 -13.60 3.26 25.95
C ILE A 173 -14.34 3.07 27.28
N THR A 174 -15.58 2.58 27.19
CA THR A 174 -16.39 2.18 28.35
C THR A 174 -16.72 0.69 28.28
N SER A 175 -17.09 0.06 29.40
CA SER A 175 -17.49 -1.36 29.45
C SER A 175 -18.72 -1.69 28.59
N SER A 176 -19.51 -0.69 28.20
CA SER A 176 -20.67 -0.79 27.32
C SER A 176 -20.37 -0.59 25.83
N SER A 177 -19.10 -0.43 25.44
CA SER A 177 -18.68 -0.23 24.05
C SER A 177 -18.90 -1.47 23.16
N LEU A 178 -19.03 -2.65 23.79
CA LEU A 178 -19.29 -3.92 23.11
C LEU A 178 -20.78 -4.27 23.14
N ARG A 179 -21.40 -4.33 21.96
CA ARG A 179 -22.80 -4.70 21.78
C ARG A 179 -22.92 -6.06 21.10
N PRO A 180 -23.76 -6.99 21.60
CA PRO A 180 -23.98 -8.26 20.91
C PRO A 180 -24.43 -8.08 19.46
N CYS A 181 -23.97 -8.97 18.60
CA CYS A 181 -24.27 -9.01 17.17
C CYS A 181 -24.75 -10.42 16.80
N ASP A 182 -25.77 -10.54 15.94
CA ASP A 182 -26.25 -11.84 15.47
C ASP A 182 -25.16 -12.50 14.62
N PHE A 183 -24.71 -13.69 15.00
CA PHE A 183 -23.65 -14.41 14.30
C PHE A 183 -24.13 -15.75 13.79
N LYS A 184 -23.87 -16.01 12.51
CA LYS A 184 -24.10 -17.32 11.90
C LYS A 184 -22.97 -17.69 10.95
N MET A 185 -22.83 -18.98 10.70
CA MET A 185 -21.92 -19.48 9.67
C MET A 185 -22.71 -19.80 8.39
N GLY A 186 -22.09 -19.61 7.23
CA GLY A 186 -22.65 -19.93 5.94
C GLY A 186 -21.63 -19.83 4.81
N ARG A 187 -22.08 -19.93 3.57
CA ARG A 187 -21.23 -19.80 2.38
C ARG A 187 -21.14 -18.34 1.96
N VAL A 188 -20.01 -17.72 2.20
CA VAL A 188 -19.77 -16.30 1.95
C VAL A 188 -18.85 -16.12 0.75
N LEU A 189 -17.75 -16.85 0.71
CA LEU A 189 -16.73 -16.69 -0.32
C LEU A 189 -17.23 -17.05 -1.72
N THR A 190 -18.08 -18.06 -1.84
CA THR A 190 -18.67 -18.49 -3.12
C THR A 190 -19.69 -17.48 -3.68
N SER A 191 -20.00 -16.41 -2.94
CA SER A 191 -20.89 -15.33 -3.38
C SER A 191 -20.14 -14.06 -3.75
N LEU A 192 -18.81 -14.13 -3.84
CA LEU A 192 -17.96 -13.03 -4.25
C LEU A 192 -17.78 -13.02 -5.77
N GLN A 193 -17.92 -11.85 -6.36
CA GLN A 193 -17.64 -11.54 -7.75
C GLN A 193 -16.34 -10.75 -7.83
N GLY A 194 -15.44 -11.13 -8.75
CA GLY A 194 -14.16 -10.47 -8.94
C GLY A 194 -14.22 -9.33 -9.95
N PHE A 195 -13.50 -8.25 -9.67
CA PHE A 195 -13.30 -7.11 -10.56
C PHE A 195 -11.82 -6.76 -10.62
N ARG A 196 -11.33 -6.38 -11.80
CA ARG A 196 -9.94 -5.97 -12.03
C ARG A 196 -9.91 -4.60 -12.70
N CYS A 197 -8.94 -3.77 -12.35
CA CYS A 197 -8.66 -2.51 -13.03
C CYS A 197 -7.16 -2.34 -13.22
N MET A 198 -6.74 -2.00 -14.44
CA MET A 198 -5.41 -1.47 -14.69
C MET A 198 -5.47 0.05 -14.76
N TYR A 199 -4.97 0.73 -13.72
CA TYR A 199 -5.07 2.18 -13.60
C TYR A 199 -3.72 2.86 -13.85
N ASN A 200 -3.67 3.74 -14.85
CA ASN A 200 -2.48 4.54 -15.16
C ASN A 200 -2.62 5.95 -14.55
N PHE A 201 -1.55 6.45 -13.94
CA PHE A 201 -1.53 7.79 -13.33
C PHE A 201 -0.26 8.56 -13.70
N ASP A 202 -0.37 9.88 -13.77
CA ASP A 202 0.73 10.84 -13.92
C ASP A 202 0.44 12.03 -13.00
N ILE A 203 0.99 12.00 -11.79
CA ILE A 203 0.88 13.05 -10.78
C ILE A 203 2.10 13.95 -10.90
N ARG A 204 1.88 15.25 -11.17
CA ARG A 204 2.95 16.25 -11.25
C ARG A 204 2.73 17.31 -10.19
N LEU A 205 3.71 17.47 -9.30
CA LEU A 205 3.65 18.42 -8.20
C LEU A 205 4.71 19.50 -8.40
N PRO A 206 4.32 20.78 -8.52
CA PRO A 206 5.30 21.86 -8.57
C PRO A 206 5.99 21.99 -7.20
N ILE A 207 7.30 22.13 -7.22
CA ILE A 207 8.12 22.43 -6.05
C ILE A 207 8.30 23.94 -6.03
N SER A 208 7.72 24.62 -5.03
CA SER A 208 7.80 26.08 -4.92
C SER A 208 8.98 26.53 -4.05
N HIS A 209 9.54 27.69 -4.37
CA HIS A 209 10.50 28.40 -3.54
C HIS A 209 9.76 28.98 -2.32
N GLN A 210 9.87 28.36 -1.15
CA GLN A 210 9.21 28.86 0.07
C GLN A 210 10.25 29.36 1.08
N ASN A 211 9.89 30.42 1.82
CA ASN A 211 10.70 30.93 2.94
C ASN A 211 10.86 29.82 4.00
N SER A 212 11.96 29.89 4.77
CA SER A 212 12.55 28.86 5.64
C SER A 212 11.67 28.13 6.69
N SER A 213 10.35 28.34 6.73
CA SER A 213 9.44 27.74 7.71
C SER A 213 8.63 26.54 7.22
N ASN A 214 8.61 26.25 5.91
CA ASN A 214 7.82 25.15 5.31
C ASN A 214 8.69 24.29 4.37
N VAL A 215 9.70 23.66 4.94
CA VAL A 215 10.52 22.69 4.22
C VAL A 215 9.68 21.42 4.02
N GLN A 216 9.41 21.05 2.76
CA GLN A 216 8.64 19.85 2.43
C GLN A 216 9.58 18.69 2.04
N THR A 217 9.42 17.56 2.71
CA THR A 217 10.12 16.31 2.34
C THR A 217 9.48 15.65 1.11
N MET A 218 10.24 14.80 0.43
CA MET A 218 9.73 13.97 -0.67
C MET A 218 8.48 13.19 -0.25
N SER A 219 8.50 12.55 0.93
CA SER A 219 7.37 11.76 1.42
C SER A 219 6.12 12.61 1.66
N GLU A 220 6.26 13.81 2.25
CA GLU A 220 5.14 14.73 2.48
C GLU A 220 4.52 15.22 1.16
N ALA A 221 5.37 15.54 0.17
CA ALA A 221 4.90 15.93 -1.15
C ALA A 221 4.13 14.80 -1.85
N LEU A 222 4.67 13.58 -1.83
CA LEU A 222 4.00 12.41 -2.41
C LEU A 222 2.68 12.08 -1.68
N ARG A 223 2.65 12.12 -0.34
CA ARG A 223 1.41 11.95 0.43
C ARG A 223 0.36 12.99 0.04
N HIS A 224 0.78 14.26 -0.13
CA HIS A 224 -0.11 15.32 -0.59
C HIS A 224 -0.63 15.06 -2.01
N GLY A 225 0.25 14.67 -2.93
CA GLY A 225 -0.11 14.31 -4.31
C GLY A 225 -1.11 13.16 -4.38
N ILE A 226 -0.87 12.08 -3.63
CA ILE A 226 -1.78 10.93 -3.55
C ILE A 226 -3.13 11.35 -2.96
N SER A 227 -3.14 12.17 -1.91
CA SER A 227 -4.38 12.68 -1.29
C SER A 227 -5.21 13.54 -2.26
N ASN A 228 -4.57 14.43 -3.01
CA ASN A 228 -5.25 15.18 -4.06
C ASN A 228 -5.74 14.28 -5.19
N HIS A 229 -4.93 13.30 -5.59
CA HIS A 229 -5.30 12.33 -6.61
C HIS A 229 -6.51 11.48 -6.19
N ALA A 230 -6.61 11.11 -4.91
CA ALA A 230 -7.76 10.42 -4.35
C ALA A 230 -9.07 11.22 -4.52
N LYS A 231 -9.02 12.56 -4.41
CA LYS A 231 -10.19 13.42 -4.66
C LYS A 231 -10.66 13.36 -6.11
N TYR A 232 -9.72 13.34 -7.07
CA TYR A 232 -10.05 13.17 -8.48
C TYR A 232 -10.62 11.79 -8.77
N LEU A 233 -9.97 10.75 -8.24
CA LEU A 233 -10.38 9.36 -8.42
C LEU A 233 -11.78 9.09 -7.82
N LYS A 234 -12.11 9.73 -6.69
CA LYS A 234 -13.44 9.67 -6.07
C LYS A 234 -14.54 10.02 -7.07
N ASN A 235 -14.33 11.06 -7.88
CA ASN A 235 -15.30 11.55 -8.87
C ASN A 235 -15.20 10.85 -10.25
N ALA A 236 -14.25 9.95 -10.45
CA ALA A 236 -14.11 9.21 -11.70
C ALA A 236 -15.37 8.39 -12.01
N LYS A 237 -15.79 8.37 -13.27
CA LYS A 237 -16.82 7.41 -13.73
C LYS A 237 -16.14 6.08 -14.03
N ALA A 238 -16.92 5.01 -14.13
CA ALA A 238 -16.40 3.69 -14.44
C ALA A 238 -17.14 3.06 -15.61
N MET A 239 -16.42 2.31 -16.44
CA MET A 239 -16.96 1.35 -17.38
C MET A 239 -16.68 -0.05 -16.85
N LEU A 240 -17.66 -0.94 -16.96
CA LEU A 240 -17.58 -2.35 -16.62
C LEU A 240 -17.73 -3.14 -17.92
N ASP A 241 -16.71 -3.92 -18.30
CA ASP A 241 -16.68 -4.70 -19.54
C ASP A 241 -17.09 -3.88 -20.79
N GLY A 242 -16.64 -2.62 -20.86
CA GLY A 242 -16.97 -1.70 -21.96
C GLY A 242 -18.31 -0.97 -21.83
N HIS A 243 -19.08 -1.20 -20.76
CA HIS A 243 -20.38 -0.55 -20.51
C HIS A 243 -20.30 0.46 -19.38
N LEU A 244 -20.79 1.69 -19.62
CA LEU A 244 -20.78 2.74 -18.61
C LEU A 244 -21.67 2.37 -17.40
N VAL A 245 -21.09 2.45 -16.20
CA VAL A 245 -21.83 2.25 -14.95
C VAL A 245 -22.61 3.53 -14.64
N VAL A 246 -23.90 3.53 -14.94
CA VAL A 246 -24.80 4.68 -14.72
C VAL A 246 -25.73 4.46 -13.53
N ASN A 247 -26.15 3.23 -13.30
CA ASN A 247 -27.14 2.86 -12.30
C ASN A 247 -26.52 2.04 -11.16
N ASN A 248 -27.23 1.98 -10.03
CA ASN A 248 -26.85 1.21 -8.86
C ASN A 248 -27.30 -0.27 -8.98
N ASP A 249 -27.07 -0.86 -10.15
CA ASP A 249 -27.51 -2.21 -10.47
C ASP A 249 -26.62 -3.27 -9.80
N LEU A 250 -27.17 -4.48 -9.66
CA LEU A 250 -26.41 -5.65 -9.23
C LEU A 250 -25.64 -6.24 -10.41
N CYS A 251 -24.48 -6.85 -10.14
CA CYS A 251 -23.79 -7.63 -11.15
C CYS A 251 -24.57 -8.93 -11.41
N THR A 252 -24.88 -9.21 -12.68
CA THR A 252 -25.65 -10.40 -13.09
C THR A 252 -24.84 -11.41 -13.89
N SER A 253 -23.71 -10.97 -14.44
CA SER A 253 -22.73 -11.80 -15.13
C SER A 253 -21.76 -12.44 -14.14
N ASP A 254 -21.36 -13.67 -14.44
CA ASP A 254 -20.34 -14.41 -13.71
C ASP A 254 -18.94 -14.15 -14.31
N GLY A 255 -17.89 -14.47 -13.56
CA GLY A 255 -16.49 -14.32 -13.98
C GLY A 255 -15.81 -13.00 -13.60
N LEU A 256 -14.52 -12.88 -13.94
CA LEU A 256 -13.76 -11.67 -13.64
C LEU A 256 -14.19 -10.54 -14.58
N HIS A 257 -14.60 -9.40 -14.02
CA HIS A 257 -14.97 -8.22 -14.79
C HIS A 257 -13.84 -7.20 -14.89
N GLU A 258 -13.68 -6.58 -16.05
CA GLU A 258 -12.72 -5.50 -16.26
C GLU A 258 -13.37 -4.14 -16.00
N VAL A 259 -12.70 -3.32 -15.20
CA VAL A 259 -13.14 -1.98 -14.82
C VAL A 259 -12.17 -0.96 -15.37
N GLU A 260 -12.71 -0.01 -16.13
CA GLU A 260 -11.96 1.13 -16.64
C GLU A 260 -12.45 2.41 -15.95
N LEU A 261 -11.51 3.20 -15.42
CA LEU A 261 -11.83 4.46 -14.72
C LEU A 261 -11.67 5.64 -15.66
N LEU A 262 -12.75 6.40 -15.83
CA LEU A 262 -12.80 7.61 -16.62
C LEU A 262 -12.67 8.83 -15.70
N LEU A 263 -11.49 9.43 -15.71
CA LEU A 263 -11.23 10.67 -14.97
C LEU A 263 -11.98 11.83 -15.65
N PRO A 264 -12.61 12.73 -14.87
CA PRO A 264 -13.13 13.97 -15.44
C PRO A 264 -11.99 14.79 -16.03
N PHE A 265 -12.24 15.47 -17.15
CA PHE A 265 -11.33 16.51 -17.65
C PHE A 265 -11.16 17.56 -16.55
N LEU A 266 -9.92 17.77 -16.09
CA LEU A 266 -9.63 18.83 -15.13
C LEU A 266 -9.75 20.17 -15.84
N GLU A 267 -10.58 21.07 -15.30
CA GLU A 267 -10.30 22.49 -15.41
C GLU A 267 -9.17 22.77 -14.40
N ASP A 268 -8.00 23.16 -14.88
CA ASP A 268 -6.86 23.57 -14.03
C ASP A 268 -7.27 24.82 -13.24
N THR A 269 -7.95 24.64 -12.11
CA THR A 269 -8.40 25.75 -11.26
C THR A 269 -7.29 26.32 -10.39
N GLU A 270 -6.15 25.63 -10.29
CA GLU A 270 -4.96 26.12 -9.60
C GLU A 270 -3.77 26.15 -10.56
N ALA A 271 -3.83 27.06 -11.53
CA ALA A 271 -2.64 27.50 -12.24
C ALA A 271 -1.68 28.12 -11.21
N CYS A 272 -0.74 27.32 -10.72
CA CYS A 272 0.34 27.81 -9.89
C CYS A 272 1.00 28.99 -10.62
N SER A 273 1.14 30.12 -9.95
CA SER A 273 1.91 31.25 -10.47
C SER A 273 3.29 30.72 -10.86
N GLN A 274 3.56 30.64 -12.16
CA GLN A 274 4.80 30.09 -12.73
C GLN A 274 6.07 30.77 -12.19
N LYS A 275 5.91 31.92 -11.51
CA LYS A 275 6.98 32.75 -10.97
C LYS A 275 7.70 32.16 -9.76
N ASP A 276 7.12 31.18 -9.06
CA ASP A 276 7.69 30.65 -7.79
C ASP A 276 8.09 29.16 -7.84
N THR A 277 7.95 28.49 -8.99
CA THR A 277 8.28 27.06 -9.14
C THR A 277 9.77 26.86 -9.43
N VAL A 278 10.47 26.10 -8.59
CA VAL A 278 11.90 25.77 -8.70
C VAL A 278 12.17 24.36 -9.21
N GLY A 279 11.14 23.51 -9.27
CA GLY A 279 11.25 22.15 -9.76
C GLY A 279 9.88 21.49 -9.90
N VAL A 280 9.86 20.26 -10.42
CA VAL A 280 8.65 19.45 -10.54
C VAL A 280 8.97 18.05 -10.06
N LEU A 281 8.16 17.54 -9.13
CA LEU A 281 8.15 16.14 -8.74
C LEU A 281 7.16 15.41 -9.64
N ALA A 282 7.66 14.48 -10.45
CA ALA A 282 6.86 13.62 -11.31
C ALA A 282 6.69 12.24 -10.66
N PHE A 283 5.46 11.86 -10.38
CA PHE A 283 5.09 10.56 -9.85
C PHE A 283 4.08 9.90 -10.79
N SER A 284 4.55 8.96 -11.59
CA SER A 284 3.75 8.32 -12.64
C SER A 284 3.98 6.81 -12.67
N GLY A 285 2.99 6.07 -13.16
CA GLY A 285 3.05 4.63 -13.26
C GLY A 285 1.69 3.98 -13.51
N SER A 286 1.64 2.68 -13.27
CA SER A 286 0.43 1.87 -13.39
C SER A 286 0.21 1.09 -12.10
N VAL A 287 -1.04 0.98 -11.67
CA VAL A 287 -1.47 0.15 -10.53
C VAL A 287 -2.47 -0.88 -11.04
N CYS A 288 -2.19 -2.16 -10.80
CA CYS A 288 -3.20 -3.19 -10.95
C CYS A 288 -4.00 -3.27 -9.64
N SER A 289 -5.33 -3.25 -9.76
CA SER A 289 -6.26 -3.35 -8.65
C SER A 289 -7.19 -4.53 -8.84
N PHE A 290 -7.47 -5.23 -7.75
CA PHE A 290 -8.53 -6.24 -7.67
C PHE A 290 -9.53 -5.82 -6.60
N ALA A 291 -10.80 -6.15 -6.83
CA ALA A 291 -11.83 -6.03 -5.81
C ALA A 291 -12.79 -7.22 -5.83
N TYR A 292 -13.28 -7.59 -4.65
CA TYR A 292 -14.27 -8.66 -4.47
C TYR A 292 -15.57 -8.12 -3.87
N LEU A 293 -16.66 -8.28 -4.60
CA LEU A 293 -17.98 -7.75 -4.25
C LEU A 293 -18.93 -8.89 -3.90
N ASN A 294 -19.78 -8.73 -2.89
CA ASN A 294 -20.89 -9.67 -2.71
C ASN A 294 -21.95 -9.46 -3.80
N LEU A 295 -22.48 -10.54 -4.40
CA LEU A 295 -23.50 -10.47 -5.47
C LEU A 295 -24.76 -9.67 -5.11
N ARG A 296 -25.02 -9.43 -3.81
CA ARG A 296 -26.16 -8.62 -3.34
C ARG A 296 -25.84 -7.14 -3.18
N GLU A 297 -24.57 -6.75 -3.31
CA GLU A 297 -24.14 -5.36 -3.30
C GLU A 297 -24.16 -4.78 -4.72
N PRO A 298 -24.38 -3.47 -4.87
CA PRO A 298 -24.40 -2.84 -6.18
C PRO A 298 -23.00 -2.72 -6.78
N ILE A 299 -22.91 -2.66 -8.11
CA ILE A 299 -21.66 -2.49 -8.87
C ILE A 299 -20.90 -1.22 -8.44
N SER A 300 -21.62 -0.15 -8.07
CA SER A 300 -21.01 1.09 -7.56
C SER A 300 -20.09 0.86 -6.35
N GLN A 301 -20.37 -0.17 -5.55
CA GLN A 301 -19.53 -0.56 -4.42
C GLN A 301 -18.24 -1.22 -4.91
N ALA A 302 -18.26 -2.07 -5.95
CA ALA A 302 -17.04 -2.61 -6.55
C ALA A 302 -16.15 -1.50 -7.12
N VAL A 303 -16.75 -0.50 -7.78
CA VAL A 303 -16.03 0.67 -8.27
C VAL A 303 -15.40 1.45 -7.11
N THR A 304 -16.13 1.64 -6.01
CA THR A 304 -15.61 2.30 -4.80
C THR A 304 -14.45 1.50 -4.18
N ASP A 305 -14.59 0.18 -4.12
CA ASP A 305 -13.59 -0.73 -3.58
C ASP A 305 -12.30 -0.72 -4.43
N ILE A 306 -12.41 -0.69 -5.76
CA ILE A 306 -11.26 -0.53 -6.68
C ILE A 306 -10.57 0.81 -6.48
N LYS A 307 -11.32 1.92 -6.45
CA LYS A 307 -10.75 3.25 -6.23
C LYS A 307 -10.01 3.31 -4.89
N GLY A 308 -10.61 2.76 -3.84
CA GLY A 308 -9.97 2.66 -2.53
C GLY A 308 -8.70 1.83 -2.55
N ASP A 309 -8.73 0.66 -3.20
CA ASP A 309 -7.57 -0.23 -3.35
C ASP A 309 -6.42 0.44 -4.08
N ILE A 310 -6.67 1.17 -5.18
CA ILE A 310 -5.65 1.94 -5.90
C ILE A 310 -4.96 2.94 -4.97
N ILE A 311 -5.73 3.75 -4.23
CA ILE A 311 -5.18 4.77 -3.31
C ILE A 311 -4.40 4.11 -2.16
N THR A 312 -4.96 3.08 -1.53
CA THR A 312 -4.29 2.31 -0.49
C THR A 312 -2.98 1.69 -1.01
N SER A 313 -2.97 1.25 -2.26
CA SER A 313 -1.78 0.66 -2.87
C SER A 313 -0.67 1.69 -3.12
N LEU A 314 -1.02 2.91 -3.55
CA LEU A 314 -0.05 4.02 -3.67
C LEU A 314 0.50 4.44 -2.30
N GLN A 315 -0.37 4.53 -1.29
CA GLN A 315 0.02 4.85 0.09
C GLN A 315 0.94 3.78 0.68
N SER A 316 0.59 2.50 0.51
CA SER A 316 1.36 1.37 1.06
C SER A 316 2.78 1.34 0.51
N ARG A 317 2.95 1.59 -0.81
CA ARG A 317 4.29 1.68 -1.42
C ARG A 317 5.13 2.80 -0.83
N LEU A 318 4.52 3.96 -0.57
CA LEU A 318 5.21 5.08 0.05
C LEU A 318 5.56 4.78 1.51
N ASP A 319 4.64 4.18 2.26
CA ASP A 319 4.89 3.84 3.65
C ASP A 319 5.99 2.79 3.79
N ILE A 320 6.08 1.79 2.90
CA ILE A 320 7.16 0.80 2.91
C ILE A 320 8.53 1.49 2.77
N ILE A 321 8.65 2.47 1.88
CA ILE A 321 9.89 3.24 1.69
C ILE A 321 10.20 4.13 2.90
N CYS A 322 9.18 4.63 3.58
CA CYS A 322 9.36 5.37 4.83
C CYS A 322 9.79 4.44 5.98
N ASP A 323 9.15 3.27 6.12
CA ASP A 323 9.44 2.30 7.18
C ASP A 323 10.92 1.83 7.08
N GLU A 324 11.44 1.62 5.87
CA GLU A 324 12.85 1.27 5.62
C GLU A 324 13.82 2.37 6.06
N ALA A 325 13.51 3.62 5.71
CA ALA A 325 14.32 4.79 6.08
C ALA A 325 14.47 4.97 7.60
N ASP A 326 13.41 4.66 8.36
CA ASP A 326 13.41 4.80 9.81
C ASP A 326 14.14 3.63 10.51
N GLY A 327 14.25 2.47 9.85
CA GLY A 327 14.93 1.28 10.37
C GLY A 327 16.47 1.32 10.28
N GLU A 328 17.03 2.08 9.34
CA GLU A 328 18.49 2.23 9.18
C GLU A 328 19.12 3.19 10.20
N THR A 329 18.32 4.11 10.78
CA THR A 329 18.77 5.03 11.83
C THR A 329 18.57 4.44 13.22
N GLY A 330 19.47 3.55 13.65
CA GLY A 330 19.63 3.26 15.08
C GLY A 330 19.96 4.54 15.88
N PRO A 331 19.77 4.57 17.21
CA PRO A 331 20.00 5.77 18.00
C PRO A 331 21.50 6.06 18.07
N THR A 332 22.04 6.81 17.10
CA THR A 332 23.29 7.53 17.30
C THR A 332 23.01 8.65 18.28
N ASP A 333 23.46 8.39 19.50
CA ASP A 333 23.60 9.29 20.62
C ASP A 333 23.84 10.72 20.14
N THR A 334 22.90 11.61 20.47
CA THR A 334 23.00 13.05 20.28
C THR A 334 24.17 13.59 21.10
N GLY A 335 25.37 13.52 20.53
CA GLY A 335 26.55 14.23 21.00
C GLY A 335 26.55 15.64 20.43
N ILE A 336 26.03 16.59 21.20
CA ILE A 336 26.30 18.03 21.01
C ILE A 336 27.83 18.20 20.94
N ARG A 337 28.35 18.48 19.74
CA ARG A 337 29.68 19.05 19.57
C ARG A 337 29.54 20.35 18.81
N GLU A 338 29.45 21.42 19.58
CA GLU A 338 29.84 22.76 19.16
C GLU A 338 31.26 22.69 18.57
N ALA A 339 31.42 23.01 17.30
CA ALA A 339 32.71 23.30 16.70
C ALA A 339 32.65 24.69 16.08
N ARG A 340 33.45 25.57 16.66
CA ARG A 340 33.68 26.96 16.29
C ARG A 340 34.34 27.08 14.92
N ASP A 341 34.08 28.23 14.30
CA ASP A 341 34.82 28.91 13.24
C ASP A 341 36.19 28.30 12.86
N ASP A 342 36.31 27.84 11.60
CA ASP A 342 37.50 28.20 10.81
C ASP A 342 37.20 28.21 9.30
N ALA A 343 37.77 29.21 8.64
CA ALA A 343 37.58 29.50 7.23
C ALA A 343 38.44 28.59 6.35
N GLY A 344 37.84 27.87 5.41
CA GLY A 344 38.56 27.08 4.43
C GLY A 344 37.65 26.58 3.33
N SER A 345 37.80 27.14 2.13
CA SER A 345 37.15 26.73 0.90
C SER A 345 37.47 25.27 0.57
N GLN A 346 36.49 24.38 0.73
CA GLN A 346 36.57 23.02 0.23
C GLN A 346 35.23 22.58 -0.34
N GLU A 347 35.29 22.06 -1.55
CA GLU A 347 34.17 21.78 -2.45
C GLU A 347 33.14 20.85 -1.80
N ILE A 348 31.89 21.32 -1.70
CA ILE A 348 30.72 20.54 -1.28
C ILE A 348 30.27 19.69 -2.48
N GLY A 349 31.12 18.75 -2.90
CA GLY A 349 30.93 17.96 -4.11
C GLY A 349 30.29 16.59 -3.90
N ASP A 350 30.43 15.98 -2.71
CA ASP A 350 30.33 14.52 -2.62
C ASP A 350 29.70 13.94 -1.33
N VAL A 351 29.01 14.75 -0.51
CA VAL A 351 28.50 14.30 0.81
C VAL A 351 27.03 13.82 0.78
N ILE A 352 26.33 13.89 -0.35
CA ILE A 352 24.86 13.65 -0.39
C ILE A 352 24.47 12.19 -0.73
N SER A 353 25.41 11.27 -1.02
CA SER A 353 25.02 9.96 -1.57
C SER A 353 24.76 8.83 -0.57
N SER A 354 24.99 8.98 0.74
CA SER A 354 24.90 7.83 1.67
C SER A 354 24.19 8.03 3.01
N GLU A 355 23.83 9.24 3.44
CA GLU A 355 23.34 9.43 4.84
C GLU A 355 21.86 9.81 4.98
N ILE A 356 21.20 10.34 3.93
CA ILE A 356 19.79 10.75 4.03
C ILE A 356 18.91 9.85 3.16
N PRO A 357 17.98 9.08 3.74
CA PRO A 357 17.04 8.27 2.98
C PRO A 357 16.23 9.13 1.99
N VAL A 358 15.96 8.59 0.80
CA VAL A 358 15.30 9.33 -0.30
C VAL A 358 13.94 9.92 0.11
N SER A 359 13.21 9.24 0.99
CA SER A 359 11.92 9.69 1.54
C SER A 359 12.02 10.97 2.39
N GLN A 360 13.18 11.22 3.01
CA GLN A 360 13.46 12.38 3.87
C GLN A 360 14.13 13.53 3.12
N ILE A 361 14.43 13.36 1.83
CA ILE A 361 15.04 14.42 1.01
C ILE A 361 14.15 15.66 1.00
N VAL A 362 14.75 16.79 1.38
CA VAL A 362 14.18 18.12 1.22
C VAL A 362 14.21 18.51 -0.25
N LEU A 363 13.03 18.62 -0.86
CA LEU A 363 12.88 18.82 -2.30
C LEU A 363 13.55 20.10 -2.82
N GLN A 364 13.53 21.17 -2.04
CA GLN A 364 14.12 22.48 -2.40
C GLN A 364 15.66 22.46 -2.42
N SER A 365 16.28 21.53 -1.70
CA SER A 365 17.74 21.41 -1.62
C SER A 365 18.31 20.52 -2.72
N LEU A 366 17.45 19.84 -3.48
CA LEU A 366 17.86 18.88 -4.49
C LEU A 366 18.39 19.59 -5.75
N ARG A 367 19.68 19.36 -6.06
CA ARG A 367 20.36 19.94 -7.24
C ARG A 367 20.51 18.97 -8.41
N LYS A 368 20.40 17.66 -8.16
CA LYS A 368 20.53 16.59 -9.16
C LYS A 368 19.20 15.87 -9.34
N THR A 369 18.97 15.30 -10.52
CA THR A 369 17.80 14.43 -10.76
C THR A 369 17.85 13.25 -9.80
N CYS A 370 16.78 13.05 -9.03
CA CYS A 370 16.60 11.88 -8.17
C CYS A 370 15.53 10.96 -8.80
N ARG A 371 15.73 9.65 -8.69
CA ARG A 371 14.74 8.65 -9.10
C ARG A 371 14.52 7.69 -7.93
N LEU A 372 13.27 7.32 -7.72
CA LEU A 372 12.85 6.38 -6.70
C LEU A 372 11.98 5.32 -7.36
N SER A 373 12.44 4.08 -7.35
CA SER A 373 11.63 2.93 -7.78
C SER A 373 10.76 2.48 -6.62
N LEU A 374 9.44 2.40 -6.83
CA LEU A 374 8.52 1.92 -5.80
C LEU A 374 8.42 0.39 -5.80
N PRO A 375 8.07 -0.23 -4.67
CA PRO A 375 7.77 -1.65 -4.60
C PRO A 375 6.71 -2.09 -5.63
N ARG A 376 6.95 -3.22 -6.29
CA ARG A 376 6.04 -3.81 -7.28
C ARG A 376 4.97 -4.64 -6.58
N ARG A 377 3.71 -4.47 -6.95
CA ARG A 377 2.62 -5.26 -6.35
C ARG A 377 2.50 -6.62 -7.04
N VAL A 378 2.41 -7.66 -6.23
CA VAL A 378 2.26 -9.05 -6.65
C VAL A 378 0.98 -9.61 -6.06
N PHE A 379 0.24 -10.43 -6.81
CA PHE A 379 -1.00 -11.07 -6.33
C PHE A 379 -0.81 -12.56 -6.12
N ILE A 380 -1.22 -13.03 -4.93
CA ILE A 380 -1.08 -14.41 -4.50
C ILE A 380 -2.48 -15.03 -4.37
N PRO A 381 -2.75 -16.18 -5.01
CA PRO A 381 -4.02 -16.88 -4.85
C PRO A 381 -4.29 -17.20 -3.38
N TRP A 382 -5.51 -16.92 -2.93
CA TRP A 382 -5.91 -17.12 -1.54
C TRP A 382 -7.17 -18.00 -1.46
N LEU A 383 -8.26 -17.51 -0.88
CA LEU A 383 -9.44 -18.32 -0.59
C LEU A 383 -10.42 -18.32 -1.75
N SER A 384 -10.90 -19.50 -2.15
CA SER A 384 -12.00 -19.65 -3.12
C SER A 384 -11.82 -18.84 -4.41
N GLY A 385 -10.59 -18.79 -4.94
CA GLY A 385 -10.28 -18.06 -6.17
C GLY A 385 -10.07 -16.55 -5.99
N THR A 386 -10.05 -16.06 -4.75
CA THR A 386 -9.67 -14.67 -4.46
C THR A 386 -8.15 -14.49 -4.44
N PHE A 387 -7.70 -13.23 -4.40
CA PHE A 387 -6.31 -12.83 -4.33
C PHE A 387 -6.08 -11.97 -3.10
N VAL A 388 -4.94 -12.18 -2.44
CA VAL A 388 -4.27 -11.19 -1.60
C VAL A 388 -3.10 -10.60 -2.40
N CYS A 389 -2.50 -9.53 -1.92
CA CYS A 389 -1.32 -8.96 -2.53
C CYS A 389 -0.15 -8.85 -1.55
N ASP A 390 1.03 -8.67 -2.12
CA ASP A 390 2.23 -8.26 -1.40
C ASP A 390 3.00 -7.24 -2.26
N TYR A 391 3.96 -6.54 -1.66
CA TYR A 391 4.78 -5.53 -2.32
C TYR A 391 6.24 -5.98 -2.28
N LEU A 392 6.82 -6.24 -3.46
CA LEU A 392 8.22 -6.62 -3.57
C LEU A 392 9.09 -5.43 -3.95
N GLN A 393 10.07 -5.15 -3.11
CA GLN A 393 11.15 -4.24 -3.42
C GLN A 393 12.03 -4.83 -4.54
N PRO A 394 12.82 -4.00 -5.26
CA PRO A 394 13.65 -4.46 -6.38
C PRO A 394 14.64 -5.57 -6.02
N PHE A 395 15.06 -5.66 -4.76
CA PHE A 395 16.03 -6.64 -4.26
C PHE A 395 15.39 -7.84 -3.56
N GLU A 396 14.08 -7.83 -3.31
CA GLU A 396 13.38 -8.94 -2.63
C GLU A 396 13.10 -10.11 -3.59
N THR A 397 13.16 -11.32 -3.05
CA THR A 397 12.88 -12.57 -3.77
C THR A 397 11.48 -13.10 -3.45
N PHE A 398 11.02 -14.10 -4.20
CA PHE A 398 9.78 -14.81 -3.90
C PHE A 398 9.80 -15.61 -2.60
N GLU A 399 10.98 -15.88 -2.04
CA GLU A 399 11.09 -16.54 -0.74
C GLU A 399 10.56 -15.62 0.37
N VAL A 400 10.96 -14.34 0.35
CA VAL A 400 10.46 -13.31 1.28
C VAL A 400 8.93 -13.18 1.19
N LEU A 401 8.38 -13.21 -0.04
CA LEU A 401 6.94 -13.19 -0.26
C LEU A 401 6.23 -14.37 0.40
N ASN A 402 6.79 -15.58 0.26
CA ASN A 402 6.22 -16.79 0.84
C ASN A 402 6.28 -16.75 2.37
N ASP A 403 7.41 -16.32 2.94
CA ASP A 403 7.59 -16.18 4.39
C ASP A 403 6.56 -15.22 4.97
N ARG A 404 6.38 -14.03 4.36
CA ARG A 404 5.35 -13.06 4.79
C ARG A 404 3.93 -13.63 4.67
N CYS A 405 3.60 -14.37 3.62
CA CYS A 405 2.28 -15.00 3.47
C CYS A 405 2.03 -16.07 4.54
N VAL A 406 3.03 -16.88 4.87
CA VAL A 406 2.94 -17.89 5.94
C VAL A 406 2.77 -17.23 7.29
N GLU A 407 3.60 -16.22 7.59
CA GLU A 407 3.63 -15.55 8.88
C GLU A 407 2.38 -14.69 9.14
N LEU A 408 2.03 -13.81 8.21
CA LEU A 408 0.98 -12.79 8.40
C LEU A 408 -0.42 -13.29 8.02
N LEU A 409 -0.51 -14.20 7.04
CA LEU A 409 -1.81 -14.68 6.55
C LEU A 409 -2.08 -16.15 6.93
N SER A 410 -1.17 -16.80 7.65
CA SER A 410 -1.28 -18.23 7.99
C SER A 410 -1.59 -19.10 6.76
N MET A 411 -1.05 -18.70 5.60
CA MET A 411 -1.22 -19.41 4.35
C MET A 411 -0.23 -20.57 4.26
N GLU A 412 -0.62 -21.61 3.52
CA GLU A 412 0.35 -22.58 3.03
C GLU A 412 1.09 -21.97 1.83
N VAL A 413 2.39 -22.26 1.72
CA VAL A 413 3.21 -21.77 0.60
C VAL A 413 2.56 -22.20 -0.72
N PRO A 414 2.29 -21.27 -1.66
CA PRO A 414 1.72 -21.60 -2.95
C PRO A 414 2.60 -22.64 -3.68
N THR A 415 2.03 -23.82 -3.94
CA THR A 415 2.78 -24.92 -4.59
C THR A 415 3.01 -24.67 -6.08
N ASP A 416 2.27 -23.73 -6.68
CA ASP A 416 2.29 -23.40 -8.09
C ASP A 416 2.52 -21.90 -8.28
N ALA A 417 3.80 -21.52 -8.41
CA ALA A 417 4.23 -20.14 -8.62
C ALA A 417 3.66 -19.52 -9.91
N SER A 418 3.19 -20.32 -10.89
CA SER A 418 2.62 -19.80 -12.13
C SER A 418 1.27 -19.09 -11.93
N LYS A 419 0.62 -19.31 -10.78
CA LYS A 419 -0.63 -18.64 -10.40
C LYS A 419 -0.43 -17.29 -9.72
N ILE A 420 0.82 -16.96 -9.36
CA ILE A 420 1.18 -15.65 -8.84
C ILE A 420 1.18 -14.66 -10.00
N LEU A 421 0.52 -13.52 -9.82
CA LEU A 421 0.42 -12.49 -10.87
C LEU A 421 1.34 -11.32 -10.56
N GLU A 422 2.22 -10.99 -11.51
CA GLU A 422 3.05 -9.78 -11.52
C GLU A 422 2.64 -8.87 -12.69
N PRO A 423 1.51 -8.16 -12.56
CA PRO A 423 0.99 -7.34 -13.65
C PRO A 423 1.78 -6.05 -13.87
N GLU A 424 2.52 -5.59 -12.86
CA GLU A 424 3.27 -4.33 -12.88
C GLU A 424 4.73 -4.54 -13.31
N ARG A 425 5.23 -3.65 -14.16
CA ARG A 425 6.62 -3.64 -14.61
C ARG A 425 7.25 -2.28 -14.34
N GLU A 426 8.55 -2.28 -14.08
CA GLU A 426 9.30 -1.05 -13.89
C GLU A 426 9.28 -0.21 -15.18
N ALA A 427 9.07 1.10 -15.03
CA ALA A 427 9.07 2.02 -16.15
C ALA A 427 10.49 2.18 -16.71
N PRO A 428 10.68 2.25 -18.05
CA PRO A 428 11.99 2.44 -18.63
C PRO A 428 12.60 3.78 -18.19
N SER A 429 13.89 3.78 -17.89
CA SER A 429 14.62 4.97 -17.45
C SER A 429 14.74 5.99 -18.57
N VAL A 430 13.96 7.08 -18.53
CA VAL A 430 14.12 8.20 -19.46
C VAL A 430 15.11 9.20 -18.86
N GLU A 431 16.35 9.25 -19.38
CA GLU A 431 17.33 10.29 -19.04
C GLU A 431 16.87 11.65 -19.55
N THR A 432 16.16 12.39 -18.69
CA THR A 432 15.88 13.80 -18.88
C THR A 432 17.04 14.62 -18.34
N LYS A 433 17.52 15.59 -19.14
CA LYS A 433 18.50 16.59 -18.68
C LYS A 433 17.94 17.31 -17.46
N SER A 434 18.78 17.60 -16.46
CA SER A 434 18.35 18.32 -15.26
C SER A 434 17.79 19.69 -15.68
N PHE A 435 16.76 20.17 -14.99
CA PHE A 435 16.24 21.53 -15.19
C PHE A 435 17.37 22.56 -15.11
N TRP A 436 18.34 22.36 -14.22
CA TRP A 436 19.50 23.23 -14.05
C TRP A 436 20.49 23.18 -15.22
N ASP A 437 20.58 22.05 -15.95
CA ASP A 437 21.42 21.94 -17.16
C ASP A 437 20.86 22.81 -18.31
N VAL A 438 19.56 23.13 -18.25
CA VAL A 438 18.85 23.92 -19.26
C VAL A 438 18.64 25.37 -18.81
N ALA A 439 18.43 25.60 -17.52
CA ALA A 439 18.11 26.90 -16.94
C ALA A 439 19.36 27.72 -16.54
N ALA A 440 20.55 27.11 -16.52
CA ALA A 440 21.79 27.86 -16.32
C ALA A 440 21.98 28.87 -17.48
N PRO A 441 22.18 30.17 -17.19
CA PRO A 441 22.63 31.11 -18.21
C PRO A 441 23.96 30.59 -18.80
N PRO A 442 24.26 30.83 -20.08
CA PRO A 442 25.57 30.50 -20.64
C PRO A 442 26.63 31.45 -20.06
N SER A 443 26.96 31.29 -18.80
CA SER A 443 28.11 31.93 -18.16
C SER A 443 29.18 30.87 -17.98
N SER A 444 30.18 30.96 -18.86
CA SER A 444 31.48 30.30 -18.77
C SER A 444 31.44 28.78 -18.78
N ALA A 445 31.17 28.22 -19.96
CA ALA A 445 31.62 26.87 -20.27
C ALA A 445 33.16 26.81 -20.10
N SER A 446 33.63 26.29 -18.97
CA SER A 446 34.95 25.70 -18.86
C SER A 446 35.00 24.59 -19.91
N THR A 447 35.68 24.88 -21.02
CA THR A 447 35.86 23.92 -22.09
C THR A 447 36.80 22.82 -21.57
N PHE A 448 36.24 21.72 -21.07
CA PHE A 448 37.01 20.49 -20.91
C PHE A 448 37.30 19.94 -22.30
N TYR A 449 38.47 20.28 -22.81
CA TYR A 449 39.06 19.60 -23.95
C TYR A 449 39.37 18.16 -23.53
N LEU A 450 38.62 17.22 -24.10
CA LEU A 450 39.04 15.83 -24.17
C LEU A 450 40.17 15.76 -25.20
N GLU A 451 41.40 15.51 -24.74
CA GLU A 451 42.52 15.13 -25.58
C GLU A 451 42.12 13.92 -26.44
N LYS A 452 42.05 14.11 -27.76
CA LYS A 452 42.02 13.02 -28.72
C LYS A 452 43.37 13.01 -29.42
N SER A 453 44.13 11.95 -29.15
CA SER A 453 45.39 11.63 -29.81
C SER A 453 45.19 11.44 -31.32
N GLY A 454 46.17 11.89 -32.11
CA GLY A 454 46.31 11.53 -33.53
C GLY A 454 46.57 12.70 -34.49
N LEU A 455 47.83 13.16 -34.54
CA LEU A 455 48.66 13.29 -35.76
C LEU A 455 47.92 13.62 -37.09
N ASP A 456 47.99 14.86 -37.62
CA ASP A 456 49.08 15.34 -38.49
C ASP A 456 48.77 16.67 -39.22
N THR A 457 49.80 17.54 -39.22
CA THR A 457 50.23 18.53 -40.22
C THR A 457 49.26 19.38 -41.09
N SER A 458 49.26 20.69 -40.74
CA SER A 458 49.67 21.83 -41.59
C SER A 458 48.64 22.74 -42.29
N ARG A 459 48.84 24.05 -42.02
CA ARG A 459 48.92 25.19 -42.96
C ARG A 459 47.64 26.01 -43.29
N ARG A 460 47.52 27.11 -42.52
CA ARG A 460 47.53 28.54 -42.93
C ARG A 460 46.31 29.17 -43.64
N GLU A 461 45.85 30.25 -42.98
CA GLU A 461 45.42 31.57 -43.49
C GLU A 461 44.02 31.84 -44.09
N SER A 462 43.32 32.72 -43.36
CA SER A 462 42.74 34.00 -43.83
C SER A 462 41.22 34.12 -44.06
N SER A 463 40.62 34.91 -43.15
CA SER A 463 39.82 36.12 -43.41
C SER A 463 38.46 36.09 -44.14
N ARG A 464 37.51 36.78 -43.48
CA ARG A 464 36.40 37.63 -44.00
C ARG A 464 35.05 36.98 -44.40
N LYS A 465 34.06 37.27 -43.55
CA LYS A 465 32.81 38.01 -43.83
C LYS A 465 31.89 37.51 -44.96
N SER A 466 30.69 37.02 -44.60
CA SER A 466 29.37 37.65 -44.90
C SER A 466 28.22 36.65 -45.11
N ARG A 467 27.04 37.06 -44.60
CA ARG A 467 25.66 36.86 -45.10
C ARG A 467 25.14 35.45 -45.46
N ASP A 468 24.14 35.06 -44.69
CA ASP A 468 22.77 34.68 -45.11
C ASP A 468 22.58 33.58 -46.16
N ASN A 469 22.06 32.42 -45.73
CA ASN A 469 20.87 31.83 -46.36
C ASN A 469 20.36 30.62 -45.57
N SER A 470 19.03 30.54 -45.51
CA SER A 470 18.23 29.43 -45.04
C SER A 470 18.46 28.16 -45.87
N ASP A 471 18.98 27.11 -45.25
CA ASP A 471 18.89 25.75 -45.78
C ASP A 471 18.25 24.83 -44.75
N VAL A 472 17.04 24.39 -45.06
CA VAL A 472 16.31 23.33 -44.37
C VAL A 472 17.09 22.04 -44.55
N LYS A 473 17.86 21.65 -43.53
CA LYS A 473 18.43 20.30 -43.40
C LYS A 473 17.28 19.31 -43.24
N ILE A 474 16.72 18.84 -44.35
CA ILE A 474 15.94 17.60 -44.39
C ILE A 474 16.90 16.50 -43.96
N THR A 475 16.69 15.98 -42.76
CA THR A 475 17.55 14.98 -42.15
C THR A 475 17.53 13.70 -42.98
N SER A 476 18.71 13.14 -43.26
CA SER A 476 18.95 11.91 -44.01
C SER A 476 17.99 10.76 -43.63
N ASN A 477 17.56 10.72 -42.37
CA ASN A 477 16.63 9.74 -41.83
C ASN A 477 15.22 9.82 -42.45
N PHE A 478 14.75 11.02 -42.83
CA PHE A 478 13.46 11.20 -43.48
C PHE A 478 13.46 10.64 -44.90
N ILE A 479 14.53 10.90 -45.66
CA ILE A 479 14.70 10.36 -47.03
C ILE A 479 14.80 8.83 -46.98
N ALA A 480 15.53 8.28 -46.00
CA ALA A 480 15.63 6.83 -45.79
C ALA A 480 14.26 6.19 -45.47
N ALA A 481 13.44 6.83 -44.63
CA ALA A 481 12.11 6.33 -44.29
C ALA A 481 11.15 6.32 -45.51
N VAL A 482 11.21 7.36 -46.35
CA VAL A 482 10.41 7.44 -47.58
C VAL A 482 10.82 6.35 -48.56
N ILE A 483 12.13 6.10 -48.73
CA ILE A 483 12.64 5.01 -49.59
C ILE A 483 12.17 3.64 -49.09
N PHE A 484 12.23 3.40 -47.78
CA PHE A 484 11.75 2.15 -47.18
C PHE A 484 10.26 1.91 -47.42
N LEU A 485 9.44 2.96 -47.31
CA LEU A 485 8.01 2.88 -47.58
C LEU A 485 7.73 2.52 -49.05
N PHE A 486 8.44 3.14 -50.00
CA PHE A 486 8.31 2.81 -51.42
C PHE A 486 8.74 1.37 -51.72
N LEU A 487 9.82 0.88 -51.10
CA LEU A 487 10.24 -0.51 -51.26
C LEU A 487 9.19 -1.50 -50.74
N ALA A 488 8.59 -1.22 -49.58
CA ALA A 488 7.56 -2.08 -49.00
C ALA A 488 6.31 -2.16 -49.90
N ILE A 489 5.92 -1.04 -50.53
CA ILE A 489 4.79 -1.00 -51.47
C ILE A 489 5.10 -1.80 -52.74
N ILE A 490 6.31 -1.65 -53.29
CA ILE A 490 6.74 -2.40 -54.49
C ILE A 490 6.79 -3.90 -54.19
N VAL A 491 7.37 -4.31 -53.06
CA VAL A 491 7.42 -5.71 -52.65
C VAL A 491 6.02 -6.27 -52.42
N GLY A 492 5.13 -5.51 -51.77
CA GLY A 492 3.73 -5.88 -51.60
C GLY A 492 2.99 -6.06 -52.92
N TYR A 493 3.21 -5.16 -53.88
CA TYR A 493 2.61 -5.23 -55.21
C TYR A 493 3.11 -6.45 -56.00
N ILE A 494 4.41 -6.71 -55.95
CA ILE A 494 5.05 -7.88 -56.59
C ILE A 494 4.51 -9.19 -55.98
N LEU A 495 4.37 -9.27 -54.65
CA LEU A 495 3.84 -10.46 -53.98
C LEU A 495 2.35 -10.71 -54.27
N VAL A 496 1.57 -9.65 -54.50
CA VAL A 496 0.16 -9.78 -54.91
C VAL A 496 0.05 -10.23 -56.37
N PHE A 497 0.91 -9.73 -57.27
CA PHE A 497 0.90 -10.10 -58.69
C PHE A 497 1.55 -11.45 -59.02
N LEU A 498 2.46 -11.96 -58.18
CA LEU A 498 3.03 -13.31 -58.33
C LEU A 498 2.14 -14.43 -57.75
N LYS A 499 1.03 -14.06 -57.09
CA LYS A 499 0.09 -15.00 -56.46
C LYS A 499 -1.29 -15.00 -57.11
N SER A 500 -1.47 -14.26 -58.20
CA SER A 500 -2.58 -14.34 -59.16
C SER A 500 -2.06 -14.82 -60.50
#